data_AF-A0A6L5EHZ5-F1
#
_entry.id   AF-A0A6L5EHZ5-F1
#
_cell.length_a   1.000
_cell.length_b   1.000
_cell.length_c   1.000
_cell.angle_alpha   90.00
_cell.angle_beta   90.00
_cell.angle_gamma   90.00
#
_symmetry.space_group_name_H-M   'P 1'
#
loop_
_entity.id
_entity.type
_entity.pdbx_description
1 polymer ?
#
loop_
_entity_poly.entity_id
_entity_poly.type
_entity_poly.pdbx_seq_one_letter_code
_entity_poly.pdbx_strand_id
1 'polypeptide(L)'
;LADVEELYLPYKEKRRTKATIAREAGLFPLARLILQNIVDLEKEAEKFVCEGFATGKEALTGAVDILVEALSEDVTLRSMTYQEVLSHSKLTSQAK
;
A
#
# COMPACT_ATOMS: atom_id res chain seq x y z
N LEU A 1 23.38 -9.72 6.03
CA LEU A 1 23.33 -8.50 5.19
C LEU A 1 21.88 -8.06 4.96
N ALA A 2 20.99 -8.99 4.59
CA ALA A 2 19.56 -8.72 4.39
C ALA A 2 18.84 -8.09 5.61
N ASP A 3 19.04 -8.64 6.81
CA ASP A 3 18.35 -8.15 8.03
C ASP A 3 18.69 -6.69 8.37
N VAL A 4 19.92 -6.27 8.08
CA VAL A 4 20.40 -4.89 8.33
C VAL A 4 19.75 -3.91 7.33
N GLU A 5 19.61 -4.31 6.07
CA GLU A 5 18.89 -3.50 5.08
C GLU A 5 17.39 -3.40 5.41
N GLU A 6 16.82 -4.45 6.00
CA GLU A 6 15.43 -4.47 6.43
C GLU A 6 15.14 -3.49 7.56
N LEU A 7 16.02 -3.46 8.57
CA LEU A 7 15.97 -2.50 9.68
C LEU A 7 16.15 -1.05 9.20
N TYR A 8 16.89 -0.83 8.12
CA TYR A 8 17.18 0.52 7.61
C TYR A 8 16.10 1.08 6.68
N LEU A 9 15.22 0.24 6.13
CA LEU A 9 14.23 0.65 5.12
C LEU A 9 13.37 1.87 5.53
N PRO A 10 12.88 2.01 6.78
CA PRO A 10 12.08 3.17 7.20
C PRO A 10 12.85 4.50 7.16
N TYR A 11 14.17 4.46 7.25
CA TYR A 11 15.05 5.63 7.32
C TYR A 11 15.65 6.01 5.96
N LYS A 12 15.39 5.21 4.93
CA LYS A 12 15.86 5.48 3.58
C LYS A 12 15.06 6.64 2.98
N GLU A 13 15.76 7.55 2.32
CA GLU A 13 15.14 8.71 1.64
C GLU A 13 14.05 8.24 0.66
N LYS A 14 12.82 8.73 0.88
CA LYS A 14 11.65 8.28 0.12
C LYS A 14 11.45 9.17 -1.10
N ARG A 15 11.31 8.52 -2.26
CA ARG A 15 10.81 9.19 -3.47
C ARG A 15 9.36 9.62 -3.23
N ARG A 16 8.91 10.67 -3.92
CA ARG A 16 7.50 11.05 -3.92
C ARG A 16 6.68 9.93 -4.59
N THR A 17 5.92 9.17 -3.80
CA THR A 17 5.11 8.03 -4.24
C THR A 17 3.64 8.41 -4.41
N LYS A 18 2.84 7.53 -5.04
CA LYS A 18 1.38 7.70 -5.14
C LYS A 18 0.73 7.80 -3.76
N ALA A 19 1.19 6.99 -2.80
CA ALA A 19 0.73 7.04 -1.41
C ALA A 19 0.99 8.41 -0.75
N THR A 20 2.16 9.01 -1.02
CA THR A 20 2.48 10.36 -0.54
C THR A 20 1.56 11.40 -1.14
N ILE A 21 1.31 11.36 -2.45
CA ILE A 21 0.36 12.26 -3.12
C ILE A 21 -1.06 12.09 -2.55
N ALA A 22 -1.50 10.85 -2.31
CA ALA A 22 -2.80 10.56 -1.73
C ALA A 22 -2.94 11.06 -0.27
N ARG A 23 -1.88 10.96 0.55
CA ARG A 23 -1.86 11.54 1.90
C ARG A 23 -1.91 13.06 1.88
N GLU A 24 -1.13 13.69 1.00
CA GLU A 24 -1.13 15.14 0.78
C GLU A 24 -2.53 15.64 0.36
N ALA A 25 -3.24 14.83 -0.44
CA ALA A 25 -4.63 15.08 -0.85
C ALA A 25 -5.67 14.79 0.26
N GLY A 26 -5.25 14.33 1.44
CA GLY A 26 -6.16 14.10 2.57
C GLY A 26 -6.92 12.78 2.54
N LEU A 27 -6.48 11.78 1.76
CA LEU A 27 -7.17 10.49 1.62
C LEU A 27 -6.88 9.48 2.75
N PHE A 28 -6.05 9.85 3.74
CA PHE A 28 -5.73 8.95 4.87
C PHE A 28 -6.96 8.49 5.67
N PRO A 29 -7.96 9.33 5.98
CA PRO A 29 -9.17 8.88 6.66
C PRO A 29 -9.94 7.83 5.84
N LEU A 30 -10.00 7.98 4.51
CA LEU A 30 -10.63 6.99 3.62
C LEU A 30 -9.89 5.64 3.68
N ALA A 31 -8.56 5.65 3.73
CA ALA A 31 -7.77 4.42 3.93
C ALA A 31 -8.09 3.72 5.26
N ARG A 32 -8.38 4.48 6.33
CA ARG A 32 -8.83 3.89 7.61
C ARG A 32 -10.23 3.27 7.51
N LEU A 33 -11.13 3.86 6.73
CA LEU A 33 -12.46 3.31 6.51
C LEU A 33 -12.41 1.97 5.78
N ILE A 34 -11.47 1.80 4.82
CA ILE A 34 -11.20 0.51 4.17
C ILE A 34 -10.86 -0.56 5.23
N LEU A 35 -9.93 -0.26 6.13
CA LEU A 35 -9.51 -1.19 7.19
C LEU A 35 -10.63 -1.51 8.20
N GLN A 36 -11.56 -0.57 8.40
CA GLN A 36 -12.71 -0.76 9.28
C GLN A 36 -13.84 -1.59 8.63
N ASN A 37 -13.72 -1.91 7.33
CA ASN A 37 -14.70 -2.68 6.58
C ASN A 37 -16.13 -2.12 6.71
N ILE A 38 -16.27 -0.80 6.53
CA ILE A 38 -17.56 -0.12 6.64
C ILE A 38 -18.53 -0.52 5.51
N VAL A 39 -19.82 -0.35 5.76
CA VAL A 39 -20.86 -0.50 4.74
C VAL A 39 -20.87 0.72 3.80
N ASP A 40 -21.19 0.52 2.52
CA ASP A 40 -21.29 1.57 1.49
C ASP A 40 -20.01 2.40 1.31
N LEU A 41 -18.84 1.77 1.40
CA LEU A 41 -17.54 2.42 1.24
C LEU A 41 -17.42 3.26 -0.05
N GLU A 42 -17.99 2.79 -1.16
CA GLU A 42 -18.00 3.55 -2.42
C GLU A 42 -18.74 4.88 -2.28
N LYS A 43 -19.85 4.91 -1.54
CA LYS A 43 -20.62 6.13 -1.29
C LYS A 43 -19.88 7.07 -0.35
N GLU A 44 -19.20 6.53 0.66
CA GLU A 44 -18.40 7.34 1.58
C GLU A 44 -17.19 7.96 0.86
N ALA A 45 -16.62 7.26 -0.12
CA ALA A 45 -15.50 7.73 -0.93
C ALA A 45 -15.84 8.96 -1.78
N GLU A 46 -17.11 9.16 -2.18
CA GLU A 46 -17.53 10.35 -2.92
C GLU A 46 -17.29 11.65 -2.12
N LYS A 47 -17.24 11.58 -0.78
CA LYS A 47 -16.91 12.73 0.07
C LYS A 47 -15.43 13.12 0.04
N PHE A 48 -14.58 12.26 -0.54
CA PHE A 48 -13.13 12.44 -0.62
C PHE A 48 -12.66 12.83 -2.03
N VAL A 49 -13.59 13.15 -2.95
CA VAL A 49 -13.26 13.71 -4.26
C VAL A 49 -12.57 15.06 -4.08
N CYS A 50 -11.42 15.25 -4.73
CA CYS A 50 -10.63 16.46 -4.63
C CYS A 50 -9.81 16.71 -5.90
N GLU A 51 -9.05 17.81 -5.93
CA GLU A 51 -8.10 18.06 -7.02
C GLU A 51 -7.06 16.92 -7.06
N GLY A 52 -6.89 16.31 -8.24
CA GLY A 52 -6.05 15.12 -8.45
C GLY A 52 -6.76 13.77 -8.27
N PHE A 53 -7.99 13.75 -7.73
CA PHE A 53 -8.83 12.56 -7.59
C PHE A 53 -10.29 12.92 -7.90
N ALA A 54 -10.66 12.87 -9.18
CA ALA A 54 -11.90 13.41 -9.72
C ALA A 54 -13.15 12.57 -9.44
N THR A 55 -12.99 11.34 -8.95
CA THR A 55 -14.10 10.42 -8.66
C THR A 55 -13.88 9.66 -7.35
N GLY A 56 -14.96 9.18 -6.71
CA GLY A 56 -14.84 8.33 -5.53
C GLY A 56 -13.97 7.08 -5.76
N LYS A 57 -13.99 6.53 -6.98
CA LYS A 57 -13.11 5.40 -7.38
C LYS A 57 -11.63 5.78 -7.42
N GLU A 58 -11.31 6.97 -7.92
CA GLU A 58 -9.94 7.47 -7.89
C GLU A 58 -9.49 7.72 -6.44
N ALA A 59 -10.34 8.33 -5.60
CA ALA A 59 -10.07 8.51 -4.18
C ALA A 59 -9.82 7.17 -3.45
N LEU A 60 -10.61 6.13 -3.75
CA LEU A 60 -10.38 4.78 -3.24
C LEU A 60 -9.05 4.21 -3.71
N THR A 61 -8.69 4.41 -4.97
CA THR A 61 -7.40 3.95 -5.50
C THR A 61 -6.24 4.64 -4.77
N GLY A 62 -6.32 5.95 -4.53
CA GLY A 62 -5.34 6.68 -3.73
C GLY A 62 -5.28 6.21 -2.28
N ALA A 63 -6.42 5.93 -1.65
CA ALA A 63 -6.48 5.36 -0.31
C ALA A 63 -5.87 3.94 -0.25
N VAL A 64 -6.06 3.14 -1.29
CA VAL A 64 -5.40 1.82 -1.43
C VAL A 64 -3.89 1.99 -1.59
N ASP A 65 -3.40 2.95 -2.38
CA ASP A 65 -1.96 3.21 -2.51
C ASP A 65 -1.32 3.51 -1.14
N ILE A 66 -2.03 4.24 -0.26
CA ILE A 66 -1.59 4.48 1.13
C ILE A 66 -1.42 3.17 1.90
N LEU A 67 -2.40 2.26 1.80
CA LEU A 67 -2.36 0.97 2.49
C LEU A 67 -1.30 0.04 1.90
N VAL A 68 -1.14 0.03 0.58
CA VAL A 68 -0.11 -0.77 -0.10
C VAL A 68 1.27 -0.35 0.39
N GLU A 69 1.56 0.96 0.44
CA GLU A 69 2.85 1.42 0.95
C GLU A 69 3.05 0.99 2.41
N ALA A 70 2.05 1.20 3.28
CA ALA A 70 2.12 0.83 4.68
C ALA A 70 2.35 -0.68 4.90
N LEU A 71 1.62 -1.54 4.18
CA LEU A 71 1.76 -3.00 4.27
C LEU A 71 3.07 -3.49 3.66
N SER A 72 3.53 -2.86 2.57
CA SER A 72 4.78 -3.23 1.92
C SER A 72 6.02 -2.87 2.73
N GLU A 73 5.90 -1.91 3.64
CA GLU A 73 6.98 -1.49 4.54
C GLU A 73 6.95 -2.18 5.91
N ASP A 74 5.88 -2.93 6.22
CA ASP A 74 5.80 -3.69 7.46
C ASP A 74 6.83 -4.83 7.47
N VAL A 75 7.75 -4.77 8.43
CA VAL A 75 8.86 -5.72 8.56
C VAL A 75 8.34 -7.14 8.77
N THR A 76 7.29 -7.32 9.57
CA THR A 76 6.73 -8.63 9.90
C THR A 76 6.12 -9.28 8.65
N LEU A 77 5.29 -8.54 7.91
CA LEU A 77 4.67 -9.03 6.67
C LEU A 77 5.71 -9.39 5.61
N ARG A 78 6.77 -8.59 5.48
CA ARG A 78 7.88 -8.86 4.56
C ARG A 78 8.63 -10.13 4.94
N SER A 79 9.01 -10.29 6.20
CA SER A 79 9.69 -11.49 6.68
C SER A 79 8.81 -12.73 6.47
N MET A 80 7.51 -12.66 6.79
CA MET A 80 6.57 -13.76 6.52
C MET A 80 6.50 -14.12 5.04
N THR A 81 6.34 -13.11 4.16
CA THR A 81 6.26 -13.32 2.70
C THR A 81 7.55 -13.94 2.16
N TYR A 82 8.71 -13.49 2.64
CA TYR A 82 9.99 -14.05 2.24
C TYR A 82 10.13 -15.53 2.64
N GLN A 83 9.76 -15.88 3.87
CA GLN A 83 9.79 -17.27 4.35
C GLN A 83 8.83 -18.18 3.57
N GLU A 84 7.64 -17.68 3.26
CA GLU A 84 6.64 -18.39 2.44
C GLU A 84 7.20 -18.68 1.04
N VAL A 85 7.77 -17.66 0.39
CA VAL A 85 8.37 -17.80 -0.94
C VAL A 85 9.51 -18.82 -0.92
N LEU A 86 10.39 -18.75 0.07
CA LEU A 86 11.50 -19.70 0.21
C LEU A 86 11.05 -21.14 0.45
N SER A 87 10.02 -21.34 1.27
CA SER A 87 9.61 -22.68 1.71
C SER A 87 8.70 -23.38 0.71
N HIS A 88 7.90 -22.62 -0.04
CA HIS A 88 6.80 -23.18 -0.83
C HIS A 88 6.85 -22.90 -2.34
N SER A 89 7.72 -21.99 -2.81
CA SER A 89 7.80 -21.68 -4.25
C SER A 89 8.62 -22.71 -5.02
N LYS A 90 8.35 -22.82 -6.33
CA LYS A 90 9.12 -23.64 -7.27
C LYS A 90 9.84 -22.76 -8.28
N LEU A 91 11.12 -23.03 -8.49
CA LEU A 91 11.88 -22.41 -9.58
C LEU A 91 11.45 -23.03 -10.91
N THR A 92 11.04 -22.19 -11.87
CA THR A 92 10.60 -22.62 -13.20
C THR A 92 11.47 -21.98 -14.28
N SER A 93 11.84 -22.75 -15.31
CA SER A 93 12.52 -22.26 -16.51
C SER A 93 11.78 -22.77 -17.75
N GLN A 94 11.60 -21.91 -18.76
CA GLN A 94 11.03 -22.25 -20.06
C GLN A 94 11.93 -21.72 -21.17
N ALA A 95 12.25 -22.57 -22.14
CA ALA A 95 12.79 -22.14 -23.42
C ALA A 95 11.61 -21.73 -24.33
N LYS A 96 11.73 -20.55 -24.95
CA LYS A 96 10.78 -20.08 -25.96
C LYS A 96 10.82 -20.94 -27.22
#